data_AF-A0A7W0N189-F1
#
_entry.id   AF-A0A7W0N189-F1
#
_cell.length_a   1.000
_cell.length_b   1.000
_cell.length_c   1.000
_cell.angle_alpha   90.00
_cell.angle_beta   90.00
_cell.angle_gamma   90.00
#
_symmetry.space_group_name_H-M   'P 1'
#
loop_
_entity.id
_entity.type
_entity.pdbx_description
1 polymer ?
#
loop_
_entity_poly.entity_id
_entity_poly.type
_entity_poly.pdbx_seq_one_letter_code
_entity_poly.pdbx_strand_id
1 'polypeptide(L)'
;MAPAAYWFSLAVLPAAGLIARFSFAQLPFAPLAYRLRPSELLLAVGALVALAFHCSAMFFPAEVEAIPGLEGPAEAVADLGTVSQLAYWLPAVVLLVSLRRVWLPALAALTTVLVVVGVTMFWSFGLSAHLAAIAAAVTITIAIAAGLVRAPAGRA
;
A
#
# COMPACT_ATOMS: atom_id res chain seq x y z
N MET A 1 -15.49 -17.77 -11.73
CA MET A 1 -14.22 -18.53 -11.76
C MET A 1 -13.06 -17.56 -11.57
N ALA A 2 -12.92 -16.95 -10.38
CA ALA A 2 -11.90 -15.95 -10.07
C ALA A 2 -11.07 -16.16 -8.77
N PRO A 3 -11.18 -17.27 -8.00
CA PRO A 3 -10.45 -17.33 -6.73
C PRO A 3 -8.93 -17.49 -6.95
N ALA A 4 -8.50 -18.21 -7.98
CA ALA A 4 -7.09 -18.53 -8.17
C ALA A 4 -6.21 -17.29 -8.46
N ALA A 5 -6.70 -16.33 -9.26
CA ALA A 5 -5.94 -15.13 -9.61
C ALA A 5 -5.72 -14.20 -8.40
N TYR A 6 -6.71 -14.09 -7.52
CA TYR A 6 -6.61 -13.39 -6.25
C TYR A 6 -5.58 -14.04 -5.32
N TRP A 7 -5.64 -15.36 -5.14
CA TRP A 7 -4.66 -16.11 -4.34
C TRP A 7 -3.24 -16.01 -4.91
N PHE A 8 -3.09 -16.03 -6.24
CA PHE A 8 -1.80 -15.82 -6.89
C PHE A 8 -1.25 -14.42 -6.63
N SER A 9 -2.08 -13.38 -6.68
CA SER A 9 -1.68 -12.00 -6.37
C SER A 9 -1.24 -11.88 -4.91
N LEU A 10 -1.96 -12.53 -4.00
CA LEU A 10 -1.70 -12.56 -2.57
C LEU A 10 -0.41 -13.32 -2.20
N ALA A 11 0.01 -14.30 -3.01
CA ALA A 11 1.26 -15.04 -2.83
C ALA A 11 2.46 -14.41 -3.57
N VAL A 12 2.22 -13.78 -4.72
CA VAL A 12 3.26 -13.12 -5.53
C VAL A 12 3.76 -11.85 -4.85
N LEU A 13 2.88 -11.06 -4.21
CA LEU A 13 3.27 -9.85 -3.48
C LEU A 13 4.29 -10.10 -2.35
N PRO A 14 4.09 -11.06 -1.42
CA PRO A 14 5.07 -11.37 -0.39
C PRO A 14 6.33 -12.05 -0.97
N ALA A 15 6.20 -12.89 -2.00
CA ALA A 15 7.35 -13.50 -2.65
C ALA A 15 8.23 -12.47 -3.37
N ALA A 16 7.63 -11.54 -4.11
CA ALA A 16 8.31 -10.40 -4.72
C ALA A 16 8.93 -9.48 -3.67
N GLY A 17 8.24 -9.26 -2.54
CA GLY A 17 8.79 -8.52 -1.41
C GLY A 17 10.01 -9.20 -0.77
N LEU A 18 10.01 -10.53 -0.69
CA LEU A 18 11.15 -11.32 -0.21
C LEU A 18 12.33 -11.29 -1.19
N ILE A 19 12.07 -11.45 -2.49
CA ILE A 19 13.09 -11.37 -3.54
C ILE A 19 13.69 -9.97 -3.57
N ALA A 20 12.86 -8.93 -3.56
CA ALA A 20 13.30 -7.55 -3.45
C ALA A 20 14.15 -7.35 -2.19
N ARG A 21 13.72 -7.85 -1.02
CA ARG A 21 14.50 -7.76 0.21
C ARG A 21 15.85 -8.45 0.12
N PHE A 22 15.95 -9.62 -0.51
CA PHE A 22 17.22 -10.29 -0.73
C PHE A 22 18.13 -9.54 -1.71
N SER A 23 17.57 -8.97 -2.78
CA SER A 23 18.31 -8.15 -3.74
C SER A 23 18.75 -6.81 -3.16
N PHE A 24 17.92 -6.16 -2.34
CA PHE A 24 18.20 -4.88 -1.68
C PHE A 24 19.07 -5.02 -0.43
N ALA A 25 19.09 -6.18 0.24
CA ALA A 25 20.03 -6.45 1.33
C ALA A 25 21.50 -6.43 0.86
N GLN A 26 21.75 -6.61 -0.44
CA GLN A 26 23.08 -6.50 -1.05
C GLN A 26 23.42 -5.07 -1.53
N LEU A 27 22.47 -4.13 -1.49
CA LEU A 27 22.68 -2.76 -1.90
C LEU A 27 23.18 -1.88 -0.72
N PRO A 28 24.02 -0.85 -0.98
CA PRO A 28 24.68 -0.03 0.04
C PRO A 28 23.74 0.92 0.82
N PHE A 29 22.44 0.61 0.93
CA PHE A 29 21.44 1.37 1.67
C PHE A 29 21.35 0.97 3.16
N ALA A 30 22.19 0.04 3.61
CA ALA A 30 22.32 -0.33 5.01
C ALA A 30 22.47 0.84 6.01
N PRO A 31 23.19 1.95 5.74
CA PRO A 31 23.26 3.09 6.66
C PRO A 31 22.00 3.97 6.68
N LEU A 32 21.12 3.84 5.67
CA LEU A 32 19.87 4.61 5.53
C LEU A 32 18.66 3.88 6.13
N ALA A 33 18.84 2.63 6.57
CA ALA A 33 17.76 1.82 7.09
C ALA A 33 17.34 2.29 8.49
N TYR A 34 16.11 2.80 8.58
CA TYR A 34 15.51 3.27 9.82
C TYR A 34 14.78 2.14 10.53
N ARG A 35 14.77 2.22 11.87
CA ARG A 35 14.10 1.25 12.72
C ARG A 35 12.75 1.81 13.18
N LEU A 36 11.68 1.27 12.62
CA LEU A 36 10.33 1.66 13.01
C LEU A 36 10.03 1.25 14.44
N ARG A 37 9.35 2.12 15.18
CA ARG A 37 8.73 1.75 16.46
C ARG A 37 7.57 0.80 16.20
N PRO A 38 7.20 -0.08 17.16
CA PRO A 38 6.06 -0.97 16.99
C PRO A 38 4.76 -0.23 16.66
N SER A 39 4.54 0.95 17.25
CA SER A 39 3.37 1.79 16.94
C SER A 39 3.39 2.34 15.51
N GLU A 40 4.56 2.74 15.01
CA GLU A 40 4.72 3.20 13.62
C GLU A 40 4.50 2.05 12.64
N LEU A 41 4.97 0.84 12.98
CA LEU A 41 4.73 -0.37 12.19
C LEU A 41 3.23 -0.72 12.15
N LEU A 42 2.55 -0.69 13.30
CA LEU A 42 1.10 -0.96 13.35
C LEU A 42 0.30 0.06 12.54
N LEU A 43 0.68 1.34 12.61
CA LEU A 43 0.06 2.40 11.79
C LEU A 43 0.31 2.17 10.29
N ALA A 44 1.55 1.83 9.91
CA ALA A 44 1.89 1.55 8.52
C ALA A 44 1.11 0.34 7.98
N VAL A 45 1.07 -0.75 8.74
CA VAL A 45 0.34 -1.97 8.38
C VAL A 45 -1.17 -1.70 8.31
N GLY A 46 -1.74 -1.03 9.30
CA GLY A 46 -3.15 -0.65 9.30
C GLY A 46 -3.52 0.25 8.12
N ALA A 47 -2.66 1.22 7.79
CA ALA A 47 -2.83 2.07 6.63
C ALA A 47 -2.78 1.29 5.31
N LEU A 48 -1.85 0.34 5.18
CA LEU A 48 -1.74 -0.52 4.00
C LEU A 48 -2.95 -1.45 3.85
N VAL A 49 -3.44 -2.00 4.95
CA VAL A 49 -4.67 -2.82 4.95
C VAL A 49 -5.87 -1.98 4.55
N ALA A 50 -6.01 -0.76 5.06
CA ALA A 50 -7.09 0.14 4.67
C ALA A 50 -7.01 0.56 3.19
N LEU A 51 -5.82 0.87 2.68
CA LEU A 51 -5.61 1.13 1.25
C LEU A 51 -5.92 -0.10 0.39
N ALA A 52 -5.50 -1.29 0.83
CA ALA A 52 -5.80 -2.53 0.14
C ALA A 52 -7.30 -2.80 0.10
N PHE A 53 -8.01 -2.61 1.22
CA PHE A 53 -9.47 -2.70 1.29
C PHE A 53 -10.12 -1.73 0.30
N HIS A 54 -9.69 -0.47 0.28
CA HIS A 54 -10.21 0.54 -0.64
C HIS A 54 -10.05 0.11 -2.11
N CYS A 55 -8.86 -0.36 -2.50
CA CYS A 55 -8.62 -0.90 -3.84
C CYS A 55 -9.48 -2.15 -4.11
N SER A 56 -9.57 -3.08 -3.16
CA SER A 56 -10.38 -4.29 -3.31
C SER A 56 -11.86 -3.98 -3.49
N ALA A 57 -12.42 -3.02 -2.74
CA ALA A 57 -13.81 -2.61 -2.88
C ALA A 57 -14.10 -2.01 -4.27
N MET A 58 -13.15 -1.29 -4.86
CA MET A 58 -13.25 -0.74 -6.21
C MET A 58 -13.19 -1.81 -7.31
N PHE A 59 -12.23 -2.73 -7.22
CA PHE A 59 -11.94 -3.67 -8.32
C PHE A 59 -12.64 -5.03 -8.20
N PHE A 60 -12.99 -5.43 -6.98
CA PHE A 60 -13.54 -6.73 -6.63
C PHE A 60 -14.75 -6.57 -5.68
N PRO A 61 -15.77 -5.78 -6.05
CA PRO A 61 -16.88 -5.46 -5.16
C PRO A 61 -17.62 -6.71 -4.68
N ALA A 62 -17.87 -7.66 -5.58
CA ALA A 62 -18.57 -8.91 -5.25
C ALA A 62 -17.82 -9.76 -4.20
N GLU A 63 -16.48 -9.77 -4.24
CA GLU A 63 -15.65 -10.49 -3.28
C GLU A 63 -15.61 -9.80 -1.92
N VAL A 64 -15.65 -8.46 -1.89
CA VAL A 64 -15.63 -7.68 -0.65
C VAL A 64 -17.00 -7.68 0.02
N GLU A 65 -18.08 -7.52 -0.74
CA GLU A 65 -19.47 -7.57 -0.24
C GLU A 65 -19.83 -8.97 0.28
N ALA A 66 -19.20 -10.03 -0.22
CA ALA A 66 -19.37 -11.38 0.31
C ALA A 66 -18.85 -11.53 1.75
N ILE A 67 -18.08 -10.57 2.27
CA ILE A 67 -17.58 -10.58 3.65
C ILE A 67 -18.64 -9.94 4.55
N PRO A 68 -19.20 -10.68 5.52
CA PRO A 68 -20.27 -10.17 6.37
C PRO A 68 -19.82 -8.93 7.16
N GLY A 69 -20.59 -7.85 7.04
CA GLY A 69 -20.31 -6.56 7.70
C GLY A 69 -19.48 -5.57 6.88
N LEU A 70 -19.05 -5.92 5.66
CA LEU A 70 -18.31 -5.00 4.77
C LEU A 70 -19.15 -4.45 3.60
N GLU A 71 -20.40 -4.88 3.44
CA GLU A 71 -21.31 -4.46 2.34
C GLU A 71 -21.45 -2.92 2.28
N GLY A 72 -21.92 -2.29 3.35
CA GLY A 72 -22.09 -0.83 3.40
C GLY A 72 -20.79 -0.02 3.22
N PRO A 73 -19.69 -0.38 3.92
CA PRO A 73 -18.39 0.26 3.68
C PRO A 73 -17.85 0.09 2.25
N ALA A 74 -18.08 -1.06 1.62
CA ALA A 74 -17.64 -1.32 0.24
C ALA A 74 -18.43 -0.47 -0.75
N GLU A 75 -19.74 -0.41 -0.62
CA GLU A 75 -20.63 0.44 -1.44
C GLU A 75 -20.23 1.92 -1.32
N ALA A 76 -20.03 2.41 -0.09
CA ALA A 76 -19.62 3.80 0.14
C ALA A 76 -18.22 4.16 -0.44
N VAL A 77 -17.35 3.17 -0.61
CA VAL A 77 -16.06 3.34 -1.31
C VAL A 77 -16.24 3.30 -2.83
N ALA A 78 -17.07 2.40 -3.34
CA ALA A 78 -17.34 2.24 -4.76
C ALA A 78 -18.06 3.46 -5.37
N ASP A 79 -18.84 4.18 -4.58
CA ASP A 79 -19.58 5.38 -4.99
C ASP A 79 -18.70 6.58 -5.40
N LEU A 80 -17.37 6.50 -5.24
CA LEU A 80 -16.39 7.55 -5.61
C LEU A 80 -16.66 8.94 -4.99
N GLY A 81 -17.58 9.02 -4.02
CA GLY A 81 -17.96 10.25 -3.32
C GLY A 81 -16.94 10.66 -2.26
N THR A 82 -17.35 11.59 -1.39
CA THR A 82 -16.49 12.12 -0.31
C THR A 82 -15.99 11.03 0.63
N VAL A 83 -16.80 10.00 0.89
CA VAL A 83 -16.40 8.86 1.75
C VAL A 83 -15.25 8.08 1.11
N SER A 84 -15.33 7.79 -0.18
CA SER A 84 -14.27 7.15 -0.95
C SER A 84 -12.96 7.95 -0.92
N GLN A 85 -13.04 9.29 -1.08
CA GLN A 85 -11.89 10.18 -0.95
C GLN A 85 -11.25 10.11 0.43
N LEU A 86 -12.06 10.14 1.50
CA LEU A 86 -11.54 10.03 2.86
C LEU A 86 -10.94 8.65 3.12
N ALA A 87 -11.60 7.59 2.67
CA ALA A 87 -11.12 6.21 2.78
C ALA A 87 -9.79 5.97 2.05
N TYR A 88 -9.47 6.79 1.03
CA TYR A 88 -8.19 6.79 0.35
C TYR A 88 -7.14 7.70 1.02
N TRP A 89 -7.46 8.98 1.22
CA TRP A 89 -6.49 9.97 1.66
C TRP A 89 -6.06 9.80 3.12
N LEU A 90 -6.98 9.42 4.01
CA LEU A 90 -6.65 9.24 5.43
C LEU A 90 -5.57 8.17 5.61
N PRO A 91 -5.74 6.92 5.12
CA PRO A 91 -4.71 5.92 5.32
C PRO A 91 -3.45 6.21 4.47
N ALA A 92 -3.55 6.87 3.32
CA ALA A 92 -2.38 7.33 2.57
C ALA A 92 -1.52 8.32 3.39
N VAL A 93 -2.15 9.30 4.05
CA VAL A 93 -1.45 10.24 4.94
C VAL A 93 -0.89 9.54 6.16
N VAL A 94 -1.65 8.63 6.79
CA VAL A 94 -1.17 7.83 7.93
C VAL A 94 0.06 7.02 7.55
N LEU A 95 0.08 6.40 6.36
CA LEU A 95 1.23 5.68 5.84
C LEU A 95 2.45 6.60 5.72
N LEU A 96 2.30 7.78 5.10
CA LEU A 96 3.39 8.75 4.98
C LEU A 96 3.91 9.24 6.33
N VAL A 97 3.01 9.53 7.27
CA VAL A 97 3.36 9.97 8.63
C VAL A 97 4.10 8.88 9.40
N SER A 98 3.66 7.62 9.28
CA SER A 98 4.33 6.48 9.90
C SER A 98 5.75 6.27 9.38
N LEU A 99 5.98 6.62 8.10
CA LEU A 99 7.27 6.50 7.42
C LEU A 99 8.08 7.79 7.42
N ARG A 100 7.64 8.87 8.08
CA ARG A 100 8.24 10.24 8.01
C ARG A 100 9.74 10.34 8.35
N ARG A 101 10.31 9.30 8.96
CA ARG A 101 11.73 9.22 9.36
C ARG A 101 12.59 8.39 8.40
N VAL A 102 11.97 7.81 7.38
CA VAL A 102 12.66 7.14 6.28
C VAL A 102 13.34 8.19 5.39
N TRP A 103 14.31 7.75 4.59
CA TRP A 103 15.02 8.58 3.62
C TRP A 103 14.06 9.47 2.79
N LEU A 104 14.25 10.79 2.88
CA LEU A 104 13.35 11.80 2.30
C LEU A 104 13.02 11.59 0.81
N PRO A 105 13.98 11.23 -0.08
CA PRO A 105 13.66 10.95 -1.47
C PRO A 105 12.71 9.77 -1.67
N ALA A 106 12.81 8.71 -0.87
CA ALA A 106 11.87 7.60 -0.94
C ALA A 106 10.46 8.01 -0.48
N LEU A 107 10.36 8.82 0.57
CA LEU A 107 9.10 9.43 1.00
C LEU A 107 8.51 10.34 -0.08
N ALA A 108 9.32 11.16 -0.74
CA ALA A 108 8.89 12.04 -1.81
C ALA A 108 8.36 11.24 -3.01
N ALA A 109 9.06 10.17 -3.39
CA ALA A 109 8.62 9.26 -4.45
C ALA A 109 7.28 8.59 -4.08
N LEU A 110 7.17 8.05 -2.86
CA LEU A 110 5.92 7.43 -2.38
C LEU A 110 4.77 8.45 -2.36
N THR A 111 5.01 9.65 -1.84
CA THR A 111 4.02 10.73 -1.78
C THR A 111 3.54 11.08 -3.18
N THR A 112 4.47 11.26 -4.13
CA THR A 112 4.16 11.60 -5.52
C THR A 112 3.29 10.53 -6.15
N VAL A 113 3.65 9.25 -5.98
CA VAL A 113 2.89 8.16 -6.57
C VAL A 113 1.51 7.99 -5.93
N LEU A 114 1.37 8.17 -4.62
CA LEU A 114 0.04 8.19 -3.97
C LEU A 114 -0.82 9.34 -4.51
N VAL A 115 -0.25 10.54 -4.68
CA VAL A 115 -0.99 11.65 -5.30
C VAL A 115 -1.43 11.29 -6.72
N VAL A 116 -0.56 10.66 -7.52
CA VAL A 116 -0.92 10.19 -8.87
C VAL A 116 -2.03 9.13 -8.83
N VAL A 117 -2.01 8.19 -7.89
CA VAL A 117 -3.10 7.21 -7.70
C VAL A 117 -4.42 7.92 -7.40
N GLY A 118 -4.44 8.87 -6.46
CA GLY A 118 -5.65 9.65 -6.15
C GLY A 118 -6.15 10.47 -7.34
N VAL A 119 -5.27 11.14 -8.06
CA VAL A 119 -5.63 11.93 -9.26
C VAL A 119 -6.18 11.03 -10.36
N THR A 120 -5.53 9.90 -10.64
CA THR A 120 -5.99 8.96 -11.68
C THR A 120 -7.30 8.27 -11.34
N MET A 121 -7.67 8.21 -10.06
CA MET A 121 -8.91 7.58 -9.60
C MET A 121 -10.10 8.55 -9.61
N PHE A 122 -9.92 9.78 -9.12
CA PHE A 122 -11.01 10.75 -8.96
C PHE A 122 -11.21 11.64 -10.19
N TRP A 123 -10.28 11.62 -11.15
CA TRP A 123 -10.39 12.38 -12.40
C TRP A 123 -10.51 11.43 -13.60
N SER A 124 -10.88 11.96 -14.76
CA SER A 124 -11.13 11.21 -15.99
C SER A 124 -9.85 10.71 -16.66
N PHE A 125 -9.11 9.81 -16.01
CA PHE A 125 -7.99 9.09 -16.58
C PHE A 125 -8.39 7.67 -16.98
N GLY A 126 -7.64 7.06 -17.90
CA GLY A 126 -7.86 5.68 -18.31
C GLY A 126 -7.49 4.69 -17.20
N LEU A 127 -8.22 3.57 -17.13
CA LEU A 127 -7.98 2.48 -16.18
C LEU A 127 -6.53 1.98 -16.18
N SER A 128 -5.90 1.92 -17.36
CA SER A 128 -4.50 1.51 -17.52
C SER A 128 -3.53 2.44 -16.80
N ALA A 129 -3.77 3.76 -16.82
CA ALA A 129 -2.93 4.73 -16.12
C ALA A 129 -3.09 4.59 -14.60
N HIS A 130 -4.31 4.35 -14.12
CA HIS A 130 -4.58 4.12 -12.70
C HIS A 130 -3.92 2.82 -12.19
N LEU A 131 -4.04 1.72 -12.93
CA LEU A 131 -3.38 0.45 -12.60
C LEU A 131 -1.84 0.58 -12.60
N ALA A 132 -1.27 1.33 -13.55
CA ALA A 132 0.17 1.61 -13.56
C ALA A 132 0.61 2.41 -12.32
N ALA A 133 -0.19 3.40 -11.90
CA ALA A 133 0.08 4.16 -10.68
C ALA A 133 0.01 3.28 -9.42
N ILE A 134 -0.98 2.38 -9.32
CA ILE A 134 -1.08 1.41 -8.22
C ILE A 134 0.15 0.49 -8.21
N ALA A 135 0.54 -0.05 -9.36
CA ALA A 135 1.71 -0.92 -9.47
C ALA A 135 2.99 -0.21 -9.00
N ALA A 136 3.17 1.05 -9.38
CA ALA A 136 4.27 1.88 -8.88
C ALA A 136 4.19 2.09 -7.36
N ALA A 137 3.00 2.35 -6.80
CA ALA A 137 2.80 2.58 -5.37
C ALA A 137 3.19 1.35 -4.56
N VAL A 138 2.72 0.18 -4.99
CA VAL A 138 3.03 -1.12 -4.40
C VAL A 138 4.53 -1.39 -4.47
N THR A 139 5.14 -1.19 -5.64
CA THR A 139 6.58 -1.44 -5.83
C THR A 139 7.45 -0.56 -4.95
N ILE A 140 7.16 0.74 -4.86
CA ILE A 140 7.89 1.69 -4.01
C ILE A 140 7.71 1.32 -2.53
N THR A 141 6.47 0.99 -2.12
CA THR A 141 6.19 0.58 -0.74
C THR A 141 6.98 -0.67 -0.36
N ILE A 142 7.01 -1.67 -1.24
CA ILE A 142 7.79 -2.90 -1.05
C ILE A 142 9.29 -2.56 -0.97
N ALA A 143 9.81 -1.71 -1.86
CA ALA A 143 11.21 -1.30 -1.84
C ALA A 143 11.59 -0.58 -0.54
N ILE A 144 10.71 0.29 -0.02
CA ILE A 144 10.88 0.97 1.27
C ILE A 144 10.88 -0.06 2.41
N ALA A 145 9.90 -0.95 2.46
CA ALA A 145 9.79 -1.97 3.51
C ALA A 145 10.96 -2.98 3.48
N ALA A 146 11.46 -3.30 2.29
CA ALA A 146 12.54 -4.25 2.07
C ALA A 146 13.93 -3.64 2.33
N GLY A 147 14.18 -2.44 1.82
CA GLY A 147 15.50 -1.81 1.84
C GLY A 147 15.74 -0.82 2.98
N LEU A 148 14.69 -0.15 3.47
CA LEU A 148 14.82 0.98 4.40
C LEU A 148 14.18 0.73 5.78
N VAL A 149 13.44 -0.36 5.95
CA VAL A 149 12.85 -0.75 7.24
C VAL A 149 13.59 -1.93 7.84
N ARG A 150 14.22 -1.72 9.00
CA ARG A 150 14.79 -2.81 9.82
C ARG A 150 13.79 -3.28 10.87
N ALA A 151 13.72 -4.61 11.04
CA ALA A 151 12.98 -5.20 12.14
C ALA A 151 13.53 -4.68 13.48
N PRO A 152 12.66 -4.48 14.50
CA PRO A 152 13.15 -4.29 15.85
C PRO A 152 13.92 -5.56 16.24
N ALA A 153 15.20 -5.44 16.61
CA ALA A 153 15.91 -6.58 17.19
C ALA A 153 15.16 -6.95 18.44
N GLY A 154 14.65 -8.18 18.44
CA GLY A 154 14.45 -8.89 19.70
C GLY A 154 15.75 -8.78 20.49
N ARG A 155 15.62 -8.44 21.78
CA ARG A 155 16.72 -8.67 22.71
C ARG A 155 17.07 -10.16 22.60
N ALA A 156 18.21 -10.45 21.99
CA ALA A 156 18.94 -11.69 22.20
C ALA A 156 19.93 -11.42 23.33
#